data_AF-A0A315ZWY8-F1
#
_entry.id   AF-A0A315ZWY8-F1
#
_cell.length_a   1.000
_cell.length_b   1.000
_cell.length_c   1.000
_cell.angle_alpha   90.00
_cell.angle_beta   90.00
_cell.angle_gamma   90.00
#
_symmetry.space_group_name_H-M   'P 1'
#
loop_
_entity.id
_entity.type
_entity.pdbx_description
1 polymer ?
#
loop_
_entity_poly.entity_id
_entity_poly.type
_entity_poly.pdbx_seq_one_letter_code
_entity_poly.pdbx_strand_id
1 'polypeptide(L)'
;MYDLKDLATAFGLNIKDMANVMGYTRQGLYTAMNTGEVQRVRMHVALHHLKEISQSQYEDELERAEALKNIRNQGIAEMENKFGLCQGEDGLHE
;
A
#
# COMPACT_ATOMS: atom_id res chain seq x y z
N MET A 1 -10.05 20.95 -4.04
CA MET A 1 -10.10 20.03 -5.19
C MET A 1 -8.82 19.21 -5.14
N TYR A 2 -8.88 17.88 -5.11
CA TYR A 2 -7.67 17.06 -5.10
C TYR A 2 -6.93 17.20 -6.44
N ASP A 3 -5.61 17.42 -6.40
CA ASP A 3 -4.79 17.43 -7.60
C ASP A 3 -4.65 15.99 -8.12
N LEU A 4 -4.88 15.80 -9.42
CA LEU A 4 -4.70 14.52 -10.09
C LEU A 4 -3.25 14.00 -9.96
N LYS A 5 -2.28 14.90 -9.82
CA LYS A 5 -0.88 14.54 -9.55
C LYS A 5 -0.69 13.90 -8.18
N ASP A 6 -1.29 14.49 -7.15
CA ASP A 6 -1.20 13.98 -5.78
C ASP A 6 -1.86 12.62 -5.69
N LEU A 7 -3.03 12.47 -6.32
CA LEU A 7 -3.73 11.20 -6.40
C LEU A 7 -2.90 10.14 -7.11
N ALA A 8 -2.35 10.43 -8.31
CA ALA A 8 -1.49 9.49 -9.01
C ALA A 8 -0.28 9.07 -8.15
N THR A 9 0.34 10.04 -7.48
CA THR A 9 1.50 9.82 -6.61
C THR A 9 1.16 8.92 -5.42
N ALA A 10 -0.03 9.08 -4.82
CA ALA A 10 -0.48 8.21 -3.73
C ALA A 10 -0.62 6.74 -4.15
N PHE A 11 -0.92 6.48 -5.43
CA PHE A 11 -0.94 5.13 -6.00
C PHE A 11 0.44 4.65 -6.50
N GLY A 12 1.49 5.45 -6.35
CA GLY A 12 2.81 5.17 -6.92
C GLY A 12 2.84 5.26 -8.45
N LEU A 13 1.90 5.98 -9.06
CA LEU A 13 1.75 6.12 -10.50
C LEU A 13 2.08 7.55 -10.95
N ASN A 14 2.45 7.70 -12.22
CA ASN A 14 2.32 9.00 -12.87
C ASN A 14 0.92 9.15 -13.49
N ILE A 15 0.55 10.36 -13.90
CA ILE A 15 -0.79 10.65 -14.45
C ILE A 15 -1.11 9.83 -15.71
N LYS A 16 -0.11 9.54 -16.54
CA LYS A 16 -0.32 8.76 -17.77
C LYS A 16 -0.74 7.33 -17.41
N ASP A 17 -0.03 6.73 -16.45
CA ASP A 17 -0.32 5.37 -16.01
C ASP A 17 -1.64 5.30 -15.26
N MET A 18 -1.93 6.29 -14.41
CA MET A 18 -3.25 6.42 -13.77
C MET A 18 -4.38 6.53 -14.79
N ALA A 19 -4.21 7.33 -15.85
CA ALA A 19 -5.22 7.44 -16.91
C ALA A 19 -5.44 6.09 -17.61
N ASN A 20 -4.37 5.35 -17.90
CA ASN A 20 -4.46 4.02 -18.50
C ASN A 20 -5.20 3.04 -17.58
N VAL A 21 -4.90 3.02 -16.27
CA VAL A 21 -5.60 2.20 -15.27
C VAL A 21 -7.09 2.52 -15.24
N MET A 22 -7.45 3.80 -15.35
CA MET A 22 -8.84 4.23 -15.37
C MET A 22 -9.53 4.04 -16.74
N GLY A 23 -8.81 3.61 -17.78
CA GLY A 23 -9.35 3.47 -19.13
C GLY A 23 -9.59 4.80 -19.87
N TYR A 24 -8.84 5.84 -19.52
CA TYR A 24 -8.90 7.17 -20.14
C TYR A 24 -7.59 7.52 -20.83
N THR A 25 -7.66 8.42 -21.82
CA THR A 25 -6.46 9.15 -22.23
C THR A 25 -6.11 10.17 -21.15
N ARG A 26 -4.84 10.58 -21.05
CA ARG A 26 -4.41 11.62 -20.10
C ARG A 26 -5.27 12.89 -20.21
N GLN A 27 -5.51 13.38 -21.43
CA GLN A 27 -6.30 14.59 -21.64
C GLN A 27 -7.79 14.35 -21.31
N GLY A 28 -8.33 13.17 -21.65
CA GLY A 28 -9.69 12.79 -21.30
C GLY A 28 -9.92 12.75 -19.78
N LEU A 29 -8.95 12.26 -19.01
CA LEU A 29 -9.02 12.25 -17.55
C LEU A 29 -8.99 13.67 -16.97
N TYR A 30 -8.13 14.57 -17.50
CA TYR A 30 -8.13 15.97 -17.09
C TYR A 30 -9.45 16.67 -17.40
N THR A 31 -10.00 16.46 -18.60
CA THR A 31 -11.31 17.02 -18.96
C THR A 31 -12.39 16.51 -18.02
N ALA A 32 -12.44 15.20 -17.77
CA ALA A 32 -13.39 14.57 -16.85
C ALA A 32 -13.33 15.18 -15.43
N MET A 33 -12.12 15.41 -14.91
CA MET A 33 -11.92 16.00 -13.58
C MET A 33 -12.33 17.48 -13.52
N ASN A 34 -12.12 18.23 -14.61
CA ASN A 34 -12.42 19.66 -14.66
C ASN A 34 -13.89 19.96 -14.94
N THR A 35 -14.54 19.16 -15.80
CA THR A 35 -15.93 19.42 -16.23
C THR A 35 -16.94 18.56 -15.49
N GLY A 36 -16.52 17.43 -14.90
CA GLY A 36 -17.42 16.42 -14.33
C GLY A 36 -18.19 15.62 -15.39
N GLU A 37 -17.96 15.88 -16.68
CA GLU A 37 -18.67 15.22 -17.77
C GLU A 37 -18.02 13.88 -18.11
N VAL A 38 -18.66 12.79 -17.66
CA VAL A 38 -18.18 11.43 -17.87
C VAL A 38 -19.33 10.48 -18.17
N GLN A 39 -19.02 9.40 -18.91
CA GLN A 39 -19.95 8.27 -18.98
C GLN A 39 -19.93 7.55 -17.62
N ARG A 40 -21.03 7.68 -16.87
CA ARG A 40 -21.12 7.27 -15.46
C ARG A 40 -20.69 5.83 -15.20
N VAL A 41 -21.07 4.90 -16.08
CA VAL A 41 -20.74 3.48 -15.93
C VAL A 41 -19.23 3.26 -16.03
N ARG A 42 -18.55 3.81 -17.04
CA ARG A 42 -17.08 3.70 -17.17
C ARG A 42 -16.35 4.32 -16.00
N MET A 43 -16.75 5.51 -15.57
CA MET A 43 -16.12 6.15 -14.41
C MET A 43 -16.35 5.33 -13.13
N HIS A 44 -17.54 4.77 -12.93
CA HIS A 44 -17.83 3.92 -11.78
C HIS A 44 -16.93 2.67 -11.75
N VAL A 45 -16.79 1.97 -12.88
CA VAL A 45 -15.91 0.80 -13.00
C VAL A 45 -14.45 1.20 -12.77
N ALA A 46 -13.98 2.31 -13.35
CA ALA A 46 -12.62 2.81 -13.15
C ALA A 46 -12.32 3.13 -11.69
N LEU A 47 -13.26 3.76 -10.97
CA LEU A 47 -13.12 4.06 -9.55
C LEU A 47 -13.17 2.79 -8.68
N HIS A 48 -13.98 1.79 -9.06
CA HIS A 48 -13.98 0.50 -8.37
C HIS A 48 -12.62 -0.19 -8.51
N HIS A 49 -12.06 -0.19 -9.72
CA HIS A 49 -10.76 -0.78 -9.96
C HIS A 49 -9.63 -0.08 -9.18
N LEU A 50 -9.66 1.26 -9.08
CA LEU A 50 -8.72 1.99 -8.22
C LEU A 50 -8.86 1.63 -6.74
N LYS A 51 -10.07 1.34 -6.25
CA LYS A 51 -10.28 0.86 -4.87
C LYS A 51 -9.67 -0.52 -4.65
N GLU A 52 -9.82 -1.42 -5.62
CA GLU A 52 -9.19 -2.75 -5.56
C GLU A 52 -7.66 -2.64 -5.50
N ILE A 53 -7.07 -1.77 -6.33
CA ILE A 53 -5.62 -1.50 -6.29
C ILE A 53 -5.21 -0.93 -4.93
N SER A 54 -5.96 0.03 -4.39
CA SER A 54 -5.69 0.62 -3.08
C SER A 54 -5.73 -0.44 -1.97
N GLN A 55 -6.70 -1.35 -2.03
CA GLN A 55 -6.83 -2.43 -1.05
C GLN A 55 -5.67 -3.42 -1.15
N SER A 56 -5.28 -3.82 -2.37
CA SER A 56 -4.14 -4.70 -2.59
C SER A 56 -2.82 -4.07 -2.11
N GLN A 57 -2.59 -2.77 -2.36
CA GLN A 57 -1.40 -2.08 -1.86
C GLN A 57 -1.34 -2.07 -0.34
N TYR A 58 -2.49 -1.86 0.32
CA TYR A 58 -2.57 -1.90 1.77
C TYR A 58 -2.28 -3.30 2.35
N GLU A 59 -2.79 -4.35 1.72
CA GLU A 59 -2.53 -5.73 2.13
C GLU A 59 -1.05 -6.10 1.99
N ASP A 60 -0.41 -5.70 0.88
CA ASP A 60 1.03 -5.88 0.67
C ASP A 60 1.86 -5.15 1.74
N GLU A 61 1.46 -3.94 2.13
CA GLU A 61 2.14 -3.17 3.17
C GLU A 61 2.04 -3.84 4.54
N LEU A 62 0.87 -4.38 4.88
CA LEU A 62 0.67 -5.15 6.10
C LEU A 62 1.54 -6.41 6.12
N GLU A 63 1.59 -7.15 5.02
CA GLU A 63 2.40 -8.36 4.91
C GLU A 63 3.90 -8.04 5.12
N ARG A 64 4.41 -6.98 4.45
CA ARG A 64 5.79 -6.53 4.63
C ARG A 64 6.07 -6.10 6.06
N ALA A 65 5.14 -5.41 6.70
CA ALA A 65 5.29 -4.97 8.08
C ALA A 65 5.40 -6.16 9.05
N GLU A 66 4.58 -7.19 8.85
CA GLU A 66 4.62 -8.42 9.66
C GLU A 66 5.91 -9.22 9.41
N ALA A 67 6.36 -9.33 8.16
CA ALA A 67 7.63 -9.97 7.82
C ALA A 67 8.81 -9.27 8.52
N LEU A 68 8.86 -7.93 8.49
CA LEU A 68 9.90 -7.16 9.18
C LEU A 68 9.84 -7.33 10.70
N LYS A 69 8.64 -7.42 11.28
CA LYS A 69 8.47 -7.71 12.71
C LYS A 69 9.05 -9.07 13.08
N ASN A 70 8.77 -10.10 12.27
CA ASN A 70 9.32 -11.44 12.51
C ASN A 70 10.85 -11.48 12.41
N ILE A 71 11.43 -10.82 11.42
CA ILE A 71 12.89 -10.68 11.28
C ILE A 71 13.49 -9.99 12.52
N ARG A 72 12.87 -8.90 13.00
CA ARG A 72 13.33 -8.21 14.21
C ARG A 72 13.26 -9.11 15.45
N ASN A 73 12.14 -9.81 15.64
CA ASN A 73 11.96 -10.71 16.78
C ASN A 73 12.97 -11.86 16.76
N GLN A 74 13.21 -12.45 15.58
CA GLN A 74 14.22 -13.48 15.41
C GLN A 74 15.62 -12.95 15.72
N GLY A 75 15.98 -11.78 15.17
CA GLY A 75 17.27 -11.16 15.44
C GLY A 75 17.48 -10.84 16.93
N ILE A 76 16.45 -10.38 17.63
CA ILE A 76 16.48 -10.18 19.09
C ILE A 76 16.73 -11.50 19.79
N ALA A 77 15.95 -12.55 19.48
CA ALA A 77 16.10 -13.86 20.10
C ALA A 77 17.50 -14.48 19.85
N GLU A 78 18.05 -14.31 18.65
CA GLU A 78 19.41 -14.75 18.32
C GLU A 78 20.46 -13.97 19.12
N MET A 79 20.27 -12.66 19.32
CA MET A 79 21.14 -11.85 20.16
C MET A 79 21.05 -12.25 21.63
N GLU A 80 19.85 -12.45 22.17
CA GLU A 80 19.64 -12.93 23.54
C GLU A 80 20.35 -14.26 23.76
N ASN A 81 20.20 -15.22 22.84
CA ASN A 81 20.91 -16.50 22.89
C ASN A 81 22.43 -16.31 22.88
N LYS A 82 22.94 -15.46 21.97
CA LYS A 82 24.37 -15.20 21.82
C LYS A 82 25.01 -14.63 23.10
N PHE A 83 24.26 -13.80 23.83
CA PHE A 83 24.73 -13.21 25.09
C PHE A 83 24.36 -14.05 26.33
N GLY A 84 23.77 -15.24 26.17
CA GLY A 84 23.33 -16.07 27.29
C GLY A 84 22.21 -15.44 28.11
N LEU A 85 21.44 -14.53 27.50
CA LEU A 85 20.34 -13.79 28.12
C LEU A 85 18.99 -14.47 27.90
N CYS A 86 18.93 -15.56 27.12
CA CYS A 86 17.74 -16.37 27.04
C CYS A 86 17.43 -16.91 28.43
N GLN A 87 16.40 -16.32 29.06
CA GLN A 87 15.83 -16.87 30.27
C GLN A 87 15.26 -18.23 29.90
N GLY A 88 16.01 -19.28 30.23
CA GLY A 88 15.35 -20.53 30.57
C GLY A 88 14.34 -20.20 31.66
N GLU A 89 13.08 -20.51 31.41
CA GLU A 89 12.22 -21.00 32.48
C GLU A 89 12.97 -22.19 33.10
N ASP A 90 13.85 -21.93 34.06
CA ASP A 90 14.41 -22.83 35.08
C ASP A 90 15.71 -22.22 35.63
N GLY A 91 15.59 -21.55 36.78
CA GLY A 91 16.75 -20.99 37.48
C GLY A 91 16.47 -19.88 38.48
N LEU A 92 15.21 -19.54 38.76
CA LEU A 92 14.84 -18.90 40.03
C LEU A 92 14.61 -19.99 41.08
N HIS A 93 15.68 -20.68 41.46
CA HIS A 93 15.74 -21.39 42.73
C HIS A 93 17.09 -21.09 43.38
N GLU A 94 16.99 -20.13 44.32
CA GLU A 94 17.81 -19.89 45.52
C GLU A 94 19.31 -19.60 45.35
#